data_AF-A0A520IMF3-F1
#
_entry.id   AF-A0A520IMF3-F1
#
_cell.length_a   1.000
_cell.length_b   1.000
_cell.length_c   1.000
_cell.angle_alpha   90.00
_cell.angle_beta   90.00
_cell.angle_gamma   90.00
#
_symmetry.space_group_name_H-M   'P 1'
#
loop_
_entity.id
_entity.type
_entity.pdbx_description
1 polymer ?
#
loop_
_entity_poly.entity_id
_entity_poly.type
_entity_poly.pdbx_seq_one_letter_code
_entity_poly.pdbx_strand_id
1 'polypeptide(L)' 'PGWIDFDAGAVLEDGFAATEAALLARILQVASGAETAAERNGEREIAIWKRGVTL' A
#
# COMPACT_ATOMS: atom_id res chain seq x y z
N PRO A 1 -5.16 -2.95 13.57
CA PRO A 1 -3.68 -2.85 13.42
C PRO A 1 -3.19 -3.89 12.40
N GLY A 2 -2.25 -3.54 11.51
CA GLY A 2 -1.67 -4.51 10.55
C GLY A 2 -2.21 -4.48 9.12
N TRP A 3 -3.11 -3.54 8.78
CA TRP A 3 -3.65 -3.37 7.41
C TRP A 3 -2.96 -2.29 6.59
N ILE A 4 -2.18 -1.43 7.23
CA ILE A 4 -1.58 -0.24 6.62
C ILE A 4 -0.08 -0.44 6.51
N ASP A 5 0.45 -0.39 5.30
CA ASP A 5 1.89 -0.54 5.01
C ASP A 5 2.67 0.77 5.12
N PHE A 6 1.98 1.91 5.16
CA PHE A 6 2.59 3.24 5.21
C PHE A 6 1.67 4.22 5.94
N ASP A 7 2.22 4.92 6.94
CA ASP A 7 1.48 5.94 7.68
C ASP A 7 1.64 7.31 7.01
N ALA A 8 0.59 7.76 6.33
CA ALA A 8 0.54 9.09 5.73
C ALA A 8 0.32 10.21 6.77
N GLY A 9 -0.03 9.88 8.02
CA GLY A 9 -0.12 10.82 9.13
C GLY A 9 1.19 11.54 9.41
N ALA A 10 2.32 10.93 9.02
CA ALA A 10 3.66 11.53 9.07
C ALA A 10 3.75 12.91 8.40
N VAL A 11 2.86 13.26 7.45
CA VAL A 11 2.82 14.61 6.86
C VAL A 11 2.63 15.70 7.93
N LEU A 12 1.90 15.42 9.01
CA LEU A 12 1.64 16.37 10.09
C LEU A 12 2.89 16.68 10.93
N GLU A 13 3.86 15.77 10.95
CA GLU A 13 5.08 15.84 11.75
C GLU A 13 6.30 16.20 10.90
N ASP A 14 6.46 15.53 9.75
CA ASP A 14 7.64 15.59 8.89
C ASP A 14 7.44 16.44 7.63
N GLY A 15 6.20 16.78 7.29
CA GLY A 15 5.84 17.57 6.11
C GLY A 15 5.89 16.77 4.79
N PHE A 16 5.26 17.35 3.75
CA PHE A 16 5.02 16.68 2.47
C PHE A 16 6.28 16.09 1.81
N ALA A 17 7.35 16.87 1.68
CA ALA A 17 8.53 16.44 0.93
C ALA A 17 9.22 15.21 1.55
N ALA A 18 9.33 15.17 2.89
CA ALA A 18 9.92 14.05 3.59
C ALA A 18 9.02 12.81 3.51
N THR A 19 7.71 12.98 3.73
CA THR A 19 6.76 11.87 3.66
C THR A 19 6.63 11.31 2.24
N GLU A 20 6.70 12.15 1.20
CA GLU A 20 6.71 11.71 -0.20
C GLU A 20 7.94 10.84 -0.50
N ALA A 21 9.13 11.27 -0.08
CA ALA A 21 10.35 10.50 -0.26
C ALA A 21 10.27 9.15 0.48
N ALA A 22 9.71 9.13 1.69
CA ALA A 22 9.50 7.90 2.45
C ALA A 22 8.48 6.96 1.78
N LEU A 23 7.40 7.50 1.23
CA LEU A 23 6.42 6.72 0.47
C LEU A 23 7.05 6.10 -0.78
N LEU A 24 7.83 6.87 -1.53
CA LEU A 24 8.52 6.37 -2.71
C LEU A 24 9.50 5.25 -2.35
N ALA A 25 10.25 5.41 -1.26
CA ALA A 25 11.14 4.36 -0.75
C ALA A 25 10.36 3.10 -0.37
N ARG A 26 9.19 3.23 0.27
CA ARG A 26 8.32 2.09 0.61
C ARG A 26 7.80 1.38 -0.65
N ILE A 27 7.39 2.13 -1.68
CA ILE A 27 6.97 1.56 -2.97
C ILE A 27 8.10 0.75 -3.61
N LEU A 28 9.32 1.30 -3.63
CA LEU A 28 10.49 0.59 -4.18
C LEU A 28 10.80 -0.70 -3.41
N GLN A 29 10.69 -0.68 -2.08
CA GLN A 29 10.87 -1.89 -1.27
C GLN A 29 9.84 -2.97 -1.61
N VAL A 30 8.56 -2.59 -1.73
CA VAL A 30 7.48 -3.54 -2.10
C VAL A 30 7.73 -4.09 -3.51
N ALA A 31 8.04 -3.23 -4.47
CA ALA A 31 8.40 -3.64 -5.83
C ALA A 31 9.64 -4.56 -5.87
N SER A 32 10.53 -4.44 -4.88
CA SER A 32 11.71 -5.29 -4.71
C SER A 32 11.44 -6.57 -3.91
N GLY A 33 10.17 -6.87 -3.58
CA GLY A 33 9.76 -8.12 -2.94
C GLY A 33 9.53 -8.04 -1.43
N ALA A 34 9.52 -6.84 -0.83
CA ALA A 34 9.07 -6.71 0.55
C ALA A 34 7.56 -6.97 0.65
N GLU A 35 7.15 -7.87 1.56
CA GLU A 35 5.72 -8.21 1.72
C GLU A 35 4.87 -6.99 2.13
N THR A 36 3.67 -6.95 1.58
CA THR A 36 2.58 -6.03 1.96
C THR A 36 1.76 -6.59 3.11
N ALA A 37 0.94 -5.74 3.74
CA ALA A 37 -0.03 -6.12 4.76
C ALA A 37 -1.03 -7.15 4.22
N ALA A 38 -1.49 -6.98 2.98
CA ALA A 38 -2.38 -7.94 2.33
C ALA A 38 -1.74 -9.33 2.24
N GLU A 39 -0.48 -9.42 1.81
CA GLU A 39 0.25 -10.69 1.70
C GLU A 39 0.48 -11.34 3.06
N ARG A 40 0.88 -10.57 4.06
CA ARG A 40 1.03 -11.06 5.45
C ARG A 40 -0.28 -11.59 6.03
N ASN A 41 -1.40 -10.99 5.63
CA ASN A 41 -2.74 -11.42 6.06
C ASN A 41 -3.30 -12.55 5.18
N GLY A 42 -2.60 -12.98 4.13
CA GLY A 42 -3.04 -14.02 3.21
C GLY A 42 -4.12 -13.57 2.23
N GLU A 43 -4.36 -12.27 2.09
CA GLU A 43 -5.46 -11.75 1.26
C GLU A 43 -5.12 -11.70 -0.21
N ARG A 44 -5.97 -12.36 -1.01
CA ARG A 44 -5.77 -12.58 -2.45
C ARG A 44 -7.08 -12.52 -3.27
N GLU A 45 -8.06 -11.76 -2.79
CA GLU A 45 -9.32 -11.56 -3.51
C GLU A 45 -9.08 -10.75 -4.80
N ILE A 46 -9.80 -11.11 -5.86
CA ILE A 46 -9.83 -10.38 -7.12
C ILE A 46 -11.28 -10.17 -7.51
N ALA A 47 -11.57 -9.00 -8.08
CA ALA A 47 -12.86 -8.71 -8.69
C ALA A 47 -12.66 -8.38 -10.16
N ILE A 48 -13.54 -8.89 -11.02
CA ILE A 48 -13.47 -8.69 -12.47
C ILE A 48 -14.68 -7.88 -12.93
N TRP A 49 -14.42 -6.70 -13.50
CA TRP A 49 -15.46 -5.86 -14.11
C TRP A 49 -15.53 -6.10 -15.61
N LYS A 50 -16.64 -6.70 -16.04
CA LYS A 50 -17.03 -6.80 -17.46
C LYS A 50 -18.35 -6.06 -17.64
N ARG A 51 -18.59 -5.46 -18.80
CA ARG A 51 -19.86 -4.74 -19.07
C ARG A 51 -21.06 -5.60 -18.65
N GLY A 52 -21.78 -5.15 -17.62
CA GLY A 52 -22.99 -5.79 -17.11
C GLY A 52 -22.79 -6.95 -16.10
N VAL A 53 -21.58 -7.31 -15.67
CA VAL A 53 -21.34 -8.37 -14.67
C VAL A 53 -20.12 -8.06 -13.80
N THR A 54 -20.24 -8.30 -12.48
CA THR A 54 -19.12 -8.38 -11.52
C THR A 54 -18.95 -9.84 -11.10
N LEU A 55 -17.71 -10.35 -11.14
CA LEU A 55 -17.31 -11.66 -10.61
C LEU A 55 -16.31 -11.48 -9.48
#